data_AF-A0A061QKM3-F1
#
_entry.id   AF-A0A061QKM3-F1
#
_cell.length_a   1.000
_cell.length_b   1.000
_cell.length_c   1.000
_cell.angle_alpha   90.00
_cell.angle_beta   90.00
_cell.angle_gamma   90.00
#
_symmetry.space_group_name_H-M   'P 1'
#
loop_
_entity.id
_entity.type
_entity.pdbx_description
1 polymer ?
#
loop_
_entity_poly.entity_id
_entity_poly.type
_entity_poly.pdbx_seq_one_letter_code
_entity_poly.pdbx_strand_id
1 'polypeptide(L)'
;MPGSSGDPEKDEEVEARELTKRLVSAYDEEGEPPAGSVETMVVEEPPVEKWDCESILSLRSNLDNHPRCISEPRRGGRPFPAGREKIELSAKTGLPINRQSGGATAMSSDGSSGDAVSIATSSVRRKDESREEKKARKAAVKEAQRQARARKKDLKQMFKDQESKMKGIQETRPTVPLP
;
A
#
# COMPACT_ATOMS: atom_id res chain seq x y z
N MET A 1 9.37 40.88 -66.76
CA MET A 1 8.62 41.77 -65.87
C MET A 1 8.65 41.18 -64.47
N PRO A 2 9.43 41.71 -63.51
CA PRO A 2 9.31 41.34 -62.10
C PRO A 2 8.43 42.36 -61.35
N GLY A 3 7.47 41.88 -60.57
CA GLY A 3 6.59 42.69 -59.71
C GLY A 3 6.99 42.50 -58.25
N SER A 4 7.22 43.64 -57.59
CA SER A 4 7.60 43.83 -56.19
C SER A 4 6.37 43.85 -55.29
N SER A 5 6.49 43.29 -54.09
CA SER A 5 5.71 43.72 -52.92
C SER A 5 6.63 43.63 -51.71
N GLY A 6 7.29 44.75 -51.40
CA GLY A 6 8.05 44.92 -50.17
C GLY A 6 7.13 44.83 -48.95
N ASP A 7 7.62 44.18 -47.90
CA ASP A 7 6.92 44.08 -46.62
C ASP A 7 6.92 45.47 -45.96
N PRO A 8 5.75 46.10 -45.72
CA PRO A 8 5.66 47.45 -45.17
C PRO A 8 6.29 47.56 -43.76
N GLU A 9 6.35 46.45 -43.03
CA GLU A 9 6.96 46.39 -41.69
C GLU A 9 8.48 46.59 -41.72
N LYS A 10 9.16 46.20 -42.81
CA LYS A 10 10.61 46.41 -42.93
C LYS A 10 10.97 47.84 -43.27
N ASP A 11 10.10 48.52 -44.02
CA ASP A 11 10.31 49.92 -44.37
C ASP A 11 10.12 50.81 -43.12
N GLU A 12 9.15 50.50 -42.25
CA GLU A 12 8.95 51.19 -40.96
C GLU A 12 10.13 50.99 -39.97
N GLU A 13 10.70 49.78 -39.91
CA GLU A 13 11.86 49.51 -39.02
C GLU A 13 13.12 50.25 -39.50
N VAL A 14 13.30 50.38 -40.82
CA VAL A 14 14.42 51.14 -41.40
C VAL A 14 14.24 52.63 -41.14
N GLU A 15 13.04 53.18 -41.30
CA GLU A 15 12.73 54.58 -40.97
C GLU A 15 12.95 54.89 -39.47
N ALA A 16 12.53 53.99 -38.57
CA ALA A 16 12.73 54.13 -37.14
C ALA A 16 14.23 54.14 -36.75
N ARG A 17 15.04 53.31 -37.42
CA ARG A 17 16.50 53.27 -37.24
C ARG A 17 17.19 54.52 -37.78
N GLU A 18 16.71 55.09 -38.88
CA GLU A 18 17.25 56.35 -39.42
C GLU A 18 16.87 57.55 -38.55
N LEU A 19 15.65 57.59 -38.04
CA LEU A 19 15.17 58.61 -37.09
C LEU A 19 15.99 58.60 -35.80
N THR A 20 16.24 57.42 -35.22
CA THR A 20 17.07 57.28 -34.02
C THR A 20 18.52 57.67 -34.27
N LYS A 21 19.09 57.27 -35.41
CA LYS A 21 20.45 57.68 -35.79
C LYS A 21 20.60 59.20 -35.97
N ARG A 22 19.58 59.86 -36.54
CA ARG A 22 19.54 61.32 -36.71
C ARG A 22 19.36 62.05 -35.39
N LEU A 23 18.55 61.51 -34.48
CA LEU A 23 18.39 62.06 -33.14
C LEU A 23 19.73 62.01 -32.39
N VAL A 24 20.40 60.85 -32.36
CA VAL A 24 21.68 60.69 -31.66
C VAL A 24 22.76 61.62 -32.23
N SER A 25 22.86 61.77 -33.56
CA SER A 25 23.86 62.69 -34.12
C SER A 25 23.55 64.16 -33.84
N ALA A 26 22.28 64.52 -33.67
CA ALA A 26 21.89 65.88 -33.28
C ALA A 26 22.26 66.20 -31.82
N TYR A 27 22.45 65.18 -30.97
CA TYR A 27 22.97 65.35 -29.61
C TYR A 27 24.51 65.44 -29.54
N ASP A 28 25.22 64.93 -30.55
CA ASP A 28 26.70 64.91 -30.54
C ASP A 28 27.34 66.14 -31.21
N GLU A 29 26.64 66.89 -32.10
CA GLU A 29 27.27 67.97 -32.88
C GLU A 29 27.13 69.42 -32.36
N GLU A 30 26.32 69.75 -31.35
CA GLU A 30 26.25 71.13 -30.84
C GLU A 30 26.00 71.19 -29.33
N GLY A 31 27.02 71.66 -28.60
CA GLY A 31 26.84 72.70 -27.57
C GLY A 31 26.13 72.34 -26.27
N GLU A 32 26.92 72.30 -25.20
CA GLU A 32 26.55 72.39 -23.79
C GLU A 32 25.16 73.03 -23.49
N PRO A 33 24.23 72.32 -22.81
CA PRO A 33 22.89 72.84 -22.57
C PRO A 33 22.92 74.01 -21.57
N PRO A 34 22.14 75.09 -21.81
CA PRO A 34 22.11 76.24 -20.93
C PRO A 34 21.64 75.86 -19.52
N ALA A 35 22.35 76.37 -18.51
CA ALA A 35 22.07 76.13 -17.10
C ALA A 35 20.65 76.57 -16.72
N GLY A 36 19.72 75.60 -16.65
CA GLY A 36 18.39 75.79 -16.06
C GLY A 36 17.25 75.12 -16.82
N SER A 37 17.16 73.79 -16.80
CA SER A 37 15.90 73.01 -16.85
C SER A 37 16.20 71.51 -16.98
N VAL A 38 16.41 70.82 -15.87
CA VAL A 38 16.32 69.35 -15.82
C VAL A 38 15.14 68.99 -14.94
N GLU A 39 13.96 68.95 -15.53
CA GLU A 39 12.77 68.40 -14.89
C GLU A 39 12.84 66.88 -15.05
N THR A 40 13.19 66.18 -13.98
CA THR A 40 13.29 64.72 -13.95
C THR A 40 11.89 64.11 -14.10
N MET A 41 11.52 63.66 -15.30
CA MET A 41 10.33 62.83 -15.48
C MET A 41 10.57 61.45 -14.86
N VAL A 42 9.83 61.14 -13.81
CA VAL A 42 9.76 59.79 -13.25
C VAL A 42 8.86 58.96 -14.18
N VAL A 43 9.47 58.10 -14.99
CA VAL A 43 8.74 57.09 -15.77
C VAL A 43 8.42 55.94 -14.82
N GLU A 44 7.14 55.78 -14.49
CA GLU A 44 6.66 54.63 -13.71
C GLU A 44 6.66 53.40 -14.64
N GLU A 45 7.59 52.46 -14.42
CA GLU A 45 7.64 51.22 -15.21
C GLU A 45 6.37 50.39 -14.95
N PRO A 46 5.69 49.89 -16.00
CA PRO A 46 4.51 49.04 -15.82
C PRO A 46 4.92 47.74 -15.11
N PRO A 47 4.13 47.27 -14.14
CA PRO A 47 4.50 46.11 -13.34
C PRO A 47 4.60 44.86 -14.23
N VAL A 48 5.78 44.23 -14.22
CA VAL A 48 6.05 42.98 -14.94
C VAL A 48 5.11 41.89 -14.41
N GLU A 49 4.33 41.25 -15.29
CA GLU A 49 3.45 40.13 -14.92
C GLU A 49 4.27 38.94 -14.43
N LYS A 50 4.28 38.75 -13.11
CA LYS A 50 4.94 37.64 -12.43
C LYS A 50 4.00 36.43 -12.48
N TRP A 51 4.24 35.53 -13.42
CA TRP A 51 3.52 34.27 -13.49
C TRP A 51 3.81 33.44 -12.25
N ASP A 52 2.79 33.25 -11.42
CA ASP A 52 2.86 32.40 -10.25
C ASP A 52 2.52 30.93 -10.62
N CYS A 53 3.54 30.08 -10.61
CA CYS A 53 3.38 28.65 -10.83
C CYS A 53 2.72 27.93 -9.64
N GLU A 54 2.76 28.50 -8.43
CA GLU A 54 2.19 27.91 -7.22
C GLU A 54 0.65 27.89 -7.29
N SER A 55 0.05 28.94 -7.86
CA SER A 55 -1.38 29.04 -8.15
C SER A 55 -1.91 27.94 -9.08
N ILE A 56 -1.10 27.48 -10.05
CA ILE A 56 -1.50 26.42 -10.98
C ILE A 56 -1.48 25.04 -10.32
N LEU A 57 -0.51 24.81 -9.42
CA LEU A 57 -0.37 23.56 -8.69
C LEU A 57 -1.44 23.41 -7.61
N SER A 58 -1.87 24.51 -6.98
CA SER A 58 -2.92 24.51 -5.96
C SER A 58 -4.31 24.16 -6.54
N LEU A 59 -4.64 24.64 -7.75
CA LEU A 59 -5.92 24.39 -8.41
C LEU A 59 -6.20 22.89 -8.70
N ARG A 60 -5.16 22.05 -8.79
CA ARG A 60 -5.27 20.62 -9.07
C ARG A 60 -4.99 19.70 -7.86
N SER A 61 -4.79 20.27 -6.67
CA SER A 61 -4.74 19.49 -5.43
C SER A 61 -6.14 19.02 -5.07
N ASN A 62 -6.55 17.90 -5.65
CA ASN A 62 -7.82 17.29 -5.29
C ASN A 62 -7.65 16.53 -3.97
N LEU A 63 -7.93 17.22 -2.87
CA LEU A 63 -8.00 16.64 -1.52
C LEU A 63 -9.11 15.61 -1.39
N ASP A 64 -9.97 15.40 -2.40
CA ASP A 64 -11.16 14.54 -2.35
C ASP A 64 -10.88 13.04 -2.16
N ASN A 65 -9.60 12.63 -2.06
CA ASN A 65 -9.25 11.31 -1.56
C ASN A 65 -9.05 11.32 -0.04
N HIS A 66 -10.16 11.22 0.69
CA HIS A 66 -10.17 11.03 2.14
C HIS A 66 -10.55 9.57 2.48
N PRO A 67 -9.63 8.59 2.37
CA PRO A 67 -9.93 7.24 2.83
C PRO A 67 -10.28 7.29 4.31
N ARG A 68 -11.47 6.80 4.67
CA ARG A 68 -11.92 6.81 6.06
C ARG A 68 -11.02 5.91 6.91
N CYS A 69 -10.37 6.49 7.92
CA CYS A 69 -9.70 5.72 8.96
C CYS A 69 -10.69 4.77 9.65
N ILE A 70 -10.35 3.48 9.71
CA ILE A 70 -11.11 2.50 10.48
C ILE A 70 -10.94 2.85 11.96
N SER A 71 -11.98 3.41 12.57
CA SER A 71 -11.97 3.73 14.00
C SER A 71 -12.18 2.46 14.82
N GLU A 72 -11.36 2.26 15.86
CA GLU A 72 -11.69 1.30 16.89
C GLU A 72 -13.06 1.64 17.49
N PRO A 73 -13.96 0.66 17.72
CA PRO A 73 -15.18 0.92 18.44
C PRO A 73 -14.80 1.43 19.84
N ARG A 74 -15.23 2.66 20.15
CA ARG A 74 -14.98 3.28 21.46
C ARG A 74 -15.45 2.31 22.55
N ARG A 75 -14.71 2.17 23.65
CA ARG A 75 -15.18 1.45 24.84
C ARG A 75 -16.48 2.13 25.30
N GLY A 76 -17.63 1.53 24.98
CA GLY A 76 -18.97 2.08 25.25
C GLY A 76 -19.73 2.66 24.04
N GLY A 77 -19.17 2.66 22.83
CA GLY A 77 -19.78 3.24 21.63
C GLY A 77 -20.19 2.21 20.58
N ARG A 78 -21.51 2.00 20.45
CA ARG A 78 -22.24 1.08 19.56
C ARG A 78 -21.91 -0.43 19.71
N PRO A 79 -22.93 -1.31 19.71
CA PRO A 79 -22.71 -2.75 19.59
C PRO A 79 -21.84 -3.04 18.36
N PHE A 80 -20.91 -3.98 18.51
CA PHE A 80 -20.15 -4.53 17.37
C PHE A 80 -21.16 -4.88 16.25
N PRO A 81 -20.86 -4.60 14.97
CA PRO A 81 -21.80 -4.85 13.87
C PRO A 81 -22.39 -6.26 14.01
N ALA A 82 -23.72 -6.34 14.07
CA ALA A 82 -24.46 -7.57 14.29
C ALA A 82 -23.94 -8.64 13.31
N GLY A 83 -23.37 -9.73 13.84
CA GLY A 83 -22.76 -10.81 13.07
C GLY A 83 -21.25 -10.96 13.22
N ARG A 84 -20.55 -10.08 13.95
CA ARG A 84 -19.14 -10.30 14.33
C ARG A 84 -19.02 -10.27 15.86
N GLU A 85 -18.70 -11.41 16.46
CA GLU A 85 -18.41 -11.49 17.89
C GLU A 85 -17.04 -10.87 18.19
N LYS A 86 -16.92 -10.23 19.36
CA LYS A 86 -15.62 -9.76 19.84
C LYS A 86 -14.73 -10.98 20.05
N ILE A 87 -13.52 -10.97 19.48
CA ILE A 87 -12.54 -12.03 19.73
C ILE A 87 -12.12 -11.94 21.20
N GLU A 88 -12.64 -12.83 22.03
CA GLU A 88 -12.27 -12.94 23.43
C GLU A 88 -10.95 -13.72 23.52
N LEU A 89 -9.93 -13.12 24.12
CA LEU A 89 -8.68 -13.82 24.41
C LEU A 89 -8.77 -14.42 25.82
N SER A 90 -8.24 -15.63 25.95
CA SER A 90 -8.06 -16.28 27.25
C SER A 90 -7.10 -15.49 28.13
N ALA A 91 -7.50 -15.16 29.36
CA ALA A 91 -6.65 -14.41 30.29
C ALA A 91 -5.35 -15.16 30.64
N LYS A 92 -5.40 -16.50 30.64
CA LYS A 92 -4.25 -17.35 30.97
C LYS A 92 -3.32 -17.63 29.79
N THR A 93 -3.88 -17.77 28.60
CA THR A 93 -3.13 -18.24 27.43
C THR A 93 -3.05 -17.23 26.30
N GLY A 94 -3.73 -16.09 26.36
CA GLY A 94 -3.71 -15.05 25.30
C GLY A 94 -4.24 -15.50 23.94
N LEU A 95 -4.66 -16.76 23.80
CA LEU A 95 -5.22 -17.34 22.59
C LEU A 95 -6.72 -17.00 22.49
N PRO A 96 -7.27 -16.84 21.28
CA PRO A 96 -8.70 -16.73 21.05
C PRO A 96 -9.47 -17.89 21.69
N ILE A 97 -10.46 -17.54 22.51
CA ILE A 97 -11.47 -18.47 22.99
C ILE A 97 -12.44 -18.67 21.83
N ASN A 98 -12.45 -19.86 21.24
CA ASN A 98 -13.46 -20.20 20.24
C ASN A 98 -14.80 -20.39 20.95
N ARG A 99 -15.56 -19.30 21.10
CA ARG A 99 -16.92 -19.29 21.66
C ARG A 99 -17.98 -19.44 20.58
N GLN A 100 -17.63 -19.91 19.39
CA GLN A 100 -18.61 -20.29 18.39
C GLN A 100 -19.41 -21.49 18.90
N SER A 101 -20.49 -21.19 19.62
CA SER A 101 -21.57 -22.11 19.88
C SER A 101 -22.16 -22.54 18.53
N GLY A 102 -21.88 -23.77 18.09
CA GLY A 102 -22.68 -24.44 17.06
C GLY A 102 -22.05 -24.69 15.69
N GLY A 103 -20.73 -24.58 15.53
CA GLY A 103 -20.05 -24.92 14.28
C GLY A 103 -18.91 -25.91 14.50
N ALA A 104 -19.24 -27.18 14.67
CA ALA A 104 -18.24 -28.24 14.59
C ALA A 104 -17.50 -28.15 13.25
N THR A 105 -16.16 -28.11 13.33
CA THR A 105 -15.27 -28.63 12.28
C THR A 105 -15.51 -28.10 10.86
N ALA A 106 -15.12 -26.86 10.58
CA ALA A 106 -14.43 -26.61 9.30
C ALA A 106 -12.95 -27.03 9.45
N MET A 107 -12.75 -28.29 9.82
CA MET A 107 -11.53 -28.97 9.46
C MET A 107 -11.57 -28.98 7.94
N SER A 108 -10.77 -28.15 7.29
CA SER A 108 -10.33 -28.42 5.92
C SER A 108 -9.55 -29.73 5.99
N SER A 109 -10.27 -30.85 6.08
CA SER A 109 -9.77 -32.22 6.14
C SER A 109 -9.49 -32.73 4.73
N ASP A 110 -9.00 -31.85 3.86
CA ASP A 110 -8.71 -32.21 2.47
C ASP A 110 -7.44 -33.07 2.35
N GLY A 111 -6.65 -33.19 3.42
CA GLY A 111 -5.35 -33.89 3.39
C GLY A 111 -5.23 -35.19 4.19
N SER A 112 -6.22 -35.59 5.00
CA SER A 112 -6.02 -36.68 6.00
C SER A 112 -7.12 -37.76 6.02
N SER A 113 -8.05 -37.73 5.06
CA SER A 113 -9.08 -38.79 4.96
C SER A 113 -8.54 -40.06 4.30
N GLY A 114 -7.51 -39.95 3.46
CA GLY A 114 -6.97 -41.09 2.71
C GLY A 114 -6.40 -42.20 3.59
N ASP A 115 -5.76 -41.85 4.71
CA ASP A 115 -5.05 -42.85 5.52
C ASP A 115 -5.94 -43.56 6.54
N ALA A 116 -6.95 -42.88 7.07
CA ALA A 116 -7.99 -43.53 7.87
C ALA A 116 -8.77 -44.56 7.03
N VAL A 117 -9.04 -44.24 5.77
CA VAL A 117 -9.66 -45.17 4.80
C VAL A 117 -8.69 -46.29 4.41
N SER A 118 -7.38 -46.03 4.30
CA SER A 118 -6.34 -47.04 4.02
C SER A 118 -6.23 -48.09 5.14
N ILE A 119 -6.28 -47.66 6.41
CA ILE A 119 -6.25 -48.56 7.57
C ILE A 119 -7.53 -49.40 7.63
N ALA A 120 -8.69 -48.78 7.42
CA ALA A 120 -9.97 -49.48 7.45
C ALA A 120 -10.03 -50.58 6.37
N THR A 121 -9.60 -50.27 5.15
CA THR A 121 -9.60 -51.21 4.03
C THR A 121 -8.58 -52.35 4.21
N SER A 122 -7.38 -52.05 4.72
CA SER A 122 -6.33 -53.06 4.96
C SER A 122 -6.57 -53.92 6.21
N SER A 123 -7.44 -53.50 7.14
CA SER A 123 -7.78 -54.27 8.34
C SER A 123 -8.75 -55.43 8.04
N VAL A 124 -9.63 -55.27 7.05
CA VAL A 124 -10.67 -56.26 6.72
C VAL A 124 -10.05 -57.58 6.25
N ARG A 125 -10.47 -58.69 6.87
CA ARG A 125 -10.04 -60.04 6.49
C ARG A 125 -10.90 -60.57 5.34
N ARG A 126 -10.27 -61.03 4.25
CA ARG A 126 -10.96 -61.83 3.22
C ARG A 126 -10.96 -63.30 3.60
N LYS A 127 -12.04 -64.02 3.28
CA LYS A 127 -12.24 -65.41 3.71
C LYS A 127 -11.32 -66.38 2.97
N ASP A 128 -11.01 -66.08 1.70
CA ASP A 128 -10.19 -66.89 0.80
C ASP A 128 -8.78 -66.30 0.57
N GLU A 129 -8.23 -65.57 1.55
CA GLU A 129 -6.88 -64.98 1.43
C GLU A 129 -5.78 -66.05 1.38
N SER A 130 -4.83 -65.92 0.46
CA SER A 130 -3.64 -66.78 0.41
C SER A 130 -2.70 -66.51 1.60
N ARG A 131 -1.74 -67.41 1.88
CA ARG A 131 -0.76 -67.21 2.97
C ARG A 131 0.07 -65.95 2.76
N GLU A 132 0.39 -65.63 1.52
CA GLU A 132 1.16 -64.43 1.14
C GLU A 132 0.33 -63.16 1.30
N GLU A 133 -0.92 -63.18 0.84
CA GLU A 133 -1.86 -62.07 1.02
C GLU A 133 -2.14 -61.77 2.49
N LYS A 134 -2.29 -62.81 3.33
CA LYS A 134 -2.41 -62.66 4.78
C LYS A 134 -1.18 -62.00 5.40
N LYS A 135 0.01 -62.33 4.92
CA LYS A 135 1.27 -61.71 5.37
C LYS A 135 1.32 -60.24 4.94
N ALA A 136 0.98 -59.96 3.68
CA ALA A 136 0.92 -58.59 3.14
C ALA A 136 -0.10 -57.72 3.90
N ARG A 137 -1.31 -58.24 4.17
CA ARG A 137 -2.34 -57.56 4.96
C ARG A 137 -1.85 -57.19 6.36
N LYS A 138 -1.26 -58.16 7.07
CA LYS A 138 -0.70 -57.91 8.42
C LYS A 138 0.48 -56.94 8.39
N ALA A 139 1.31 -56.98 7.34
CA ALA A 139 2.41 -56.04 7.17
C ALA A 139 1.90 -54.61 6.95
N ALA A 140 0.92 -54.43 6.06
CA ALA A 140 0.28 -53.14 5.78
C ALA A 140 -0.35 -52.53 7.05
N VAL A 141 -1.09 -53.32 7.84
CA VAL A 141 -1.69 -52.83 9.10
C VAL A 141 -0.61 -52.42 10.12
N LYS A 142 0.47 -53.20 10.26
CA LYS A 142 1.59 -52.86 11.16
C LYS A 142 2.31 -51.59 10.72
N GLU A 143 2.52 -51.44 9.42
CA GLU A 143 3.15 -50.26 8.83
C GLU A 143 2.30 -49.01 9.04
N ALA A 144 1.00 -49.08 8.73
CA ALA A 144 0.10 -47.96 8.92
C ALA A 144 0.01 -47.56 10.41
N GLN A 145 -0.02 -48.54 11.34
CA GLN A 145 0.04 -48.27 12.77
C GLN A 145 1.36 -47.60 13.19
N ARG A 146 2.49 -48.05 12.64
CA ARG A 146 3.81 -47.43 12.86
C ARG A 146 3.82 -45.98 12.37
N GLN A 147 3.32 -45.71 11.17
CA GLN A 147 3.22 -44.37 10.60
C GLN A 147 2.30 -43.48 11.43
N ALA A 148 1.13 -43.97 11.86
CA ALA A 148 0.21 -43.22 12.72
C ALA A 148 0.84 -42.84 14.07
N ARG A 149 1.62 -43.75 14.68
CA ARG A 149 2.37 -43.45 15.92
C ARG A 149 3.46 -42.39 15.69
N ALA A 150 4.18 -42.47 14.58
CA ALA A 150 5.18 -41.46 14.20
C ALA A 150 4.53 -40.09 14.01
N ARG A 151 3.49 -39.99 13.19
CA ARG A 151 2.76 -38.73 12.95
C ARG A 151 2.17 -38.14 14.22
N LYS A 152 1.61 -38.97 15.11
CA LYS A 152 1.13 -38.50 16.43
C LYS A 152 2.27 -37.90 17.26
N LYS A 153 3.44 -38.52 17.23
CA LYS A 153 4.63 -38.02 17.93
C LYS A 153 5.09 -36.69 17.34
N ASP A 154 5.17 -36.60 16.02
CA ASP A 154 5.61 -35.39 15.30
C ASP A 154 4.64 -34.23 15.57
N LEU A 155 3.33 -34.46 15.43
CA LEU A 155 2.31 -33.47 15.76
C LEU A 155 2.42 -33.01 17.21
N LYS A 156 2.56 -33.95 18.16
CA LYS A 156 2.72 -33.62 19.58
C LYS A 156 3.95 -32.74 19.82
N GLN A 157 5.06 -33.04 19.16
CA GLN A 157 6.27 -32.23 19.26
C GLN A 157 6.07 -30.84 18.65
N MET A 158 5.49 -30.75 17.45
CA MET A 158 5.19 -29.47 16.80
C MET A 158 4.29 -28.58 17.66
N PHE A 159 3.22 -29.13 18.26
CA PHE A 159 2.35 -28.38 19.15
C PHE A 159 3.06 -27.94 20.43
N LYS A 160 3.93 -28.77 21.01
CA LYS A 160 4.72 -28.41 22.19
C LYS A 160 5.72 -27.29 21.90
N ASP A 161 6.36 -27.32 20.74
CA ASP A 161 7.31 -26.29 20.30
C ASP A 161 6.58 -24.97 20.03
N GLN A 162 5.41 -25.03 19.36
CA GLN A 162 4.56 -23.86 19.15
C GLN A 162 4.04 -23.29 20.47
N GLU A 163 3.63 -24.13 21.43
CA GLU A 163 3.22 -23.69 22.76
C GLU A 163 4.34 -22.91 23.47
N SER A 164 5.58 -23.42 23.40
CA SER A 164 6.76 -22.77 23.98
C SER A 164 7.06 -21.42 23.31
N LYS A 165 6.99 -21.37 21.97
CA LYS A 165 7.17 -20.13 21.21
C LYS A 165 6.12 -19.07 21.55
N MET A 166 4.86 -19.47 21.63
CA MET A 166 3.76 -18.57 21.99
C MET A 166 3.92 -18.00 23.41
N LYS A 167 4.39 -18.83 24.36
CA LYS A 167 4.72 -18.35 25.72
C LYS A 167 5.87 -17.34 25.71
N GLY A 168 6.95 -17.60 24.97
CA GLY A 168 8.06 -16.65 24.86
C GLY A 168 7.66 -15.31 24.22
N ILE A 169 6.78 -15.33 23.22
CA ILE A 169 6.20 -14.11 22.62
C ILE A 169 5.35 -13.34 23.64
N GLN A 170 4.66 -14.03 24.56
CA GLN A 170 3.88 -13.37 25.62
C GLN A 170 4.78 -12.71 26.66
N GLU A 171 5.87 -13.36 27.07
CA GLU A 171 6.82 -12.83 28.05
C GLU A 171 7.57 -11.59 27.52
N THR A 172 7.84 -11.55 26.21
CA THR A 172 8.55 -10.45 25.55
C THR A 172 7.63 -9.31 25.10
N ARG A 173 6.30 -9.47 25.25
CA ARG A 173 5.35 -8.42 24.89
C ARG A 173 5.46 -7.30 25.93
N PRO A 174 5.78 -6.05 25.53
CA PRO A 174 5.86 -4.95 26.48
C PRO A 174 4.49 -4.77 27.13
N THR A 175 4.42 -4.97 28.45
CA THR A 175 3.30 -4.50 29.27
C THR A 175 3.29 -2.99 29.15
N VAL A 176 2.44 -2.48 28.27
CA VAL A 176 2.10 -1.05 28.25
C VAL A 176 1.27 -0.83 29.51
N PRO A 177 1.72 -0.02 30.49
CA PRO A 177 0.91 0.28 31.66
C PRO A 177 -0.38 0.94 31.19
N LEU A 178 -1.51 0.44 31.70
CA LEU A 178 -2.82 1.02 31.43
C LEU A 178 -2.87 2.43 32.08
N PRO A 179 -3.34 3.46 31.35
CA PRO A 179 -3.55 4.79 31.91
C PRO A 179 -4.70 4.81 32.93
#